data_AF-A0A2S4N590-F1
#
_entry.id   AF-A0A2S4N590-F1
#
_cell.length_a   1.000
_cell.length_b   1.000
_cell.length_c   1.000
_cell.angle_alpha   90.00
_cell.angle_beta   90.00
_cell.angle_gamma   90.00
#
_symmetry.space_group_name_H-M   'P 1'
#
loop_
_entity.id
_entity.type
_entity.pdbx_description
1 polymer ?
#
loop_
_entity_poly.entity_id
_entity_poly.type
_entity_poly.pdbx_seq_one_letter_code
_entity_poly.pdbx_strand_id
1 'polypeptide(L)'
;MEPYKKKTGRPKQEIHKSHRIQFLVNDDQKNKLDALFEQSNYKNRTDMFIDIFINNKYQVYTLDHSMFLMRSHLLGESKRIGTNLNQLVKHLNREKLQFIDKKLLLELHKTLQEIEELYIKINATLVHDS
;
A
#
# COMPACT_ATOMS: atom_id res chain seq x y z
N MET A 1 -29.02 23.65 2.32
CA MET A 1 -27.61 24.07 2.18
C MET A 1 -26.86 23.50 3.38
N GLU A 2 -26.04 22.47 3.18
CA GLU A 2 -25.23 21.92 4.28
C GLU A 2 -24.05 22.85 4.58
N PRO A 3 -23.70 23.08 5.86
CA PRO A 3 -22.59 23.95 6.21
C PRO A 3 -21.24 23.27 5.91
N TYR A 4 -20.40 23.97 5.15
CA TYR A 4 -19.01 23.61 4.87
C TYR A 4 -18.21 23.45 6.18
N LYS A 5 -17.68 22.24 6.44
CA LYS A 5 -16.74 21.97 7.54
C LYS A 5 -15.41 22.72 7.30
N LYS A 6 -15.12 23.72 8.13
CA LYS A 6 -13.84 24.45 8.15
C LYS A 6 -12.69 23.51 8.51
N LYS A 7 -11.73 23.35 7.58
CA LYS A 7 -10.43 22.70 7.82
C LYS A 7 -9.39 23.73 8.30
N THR A 8 -9.51 24.23 9.53
CA THR A 8 -8.46 25.10 10.11
C THR A 8 -8.43 24.98 11.63
N GLY A 9 -7.77 23.94 12.12
CA GLY A 9 -7.31 23.84 13.51
C GLY A 9 -5.87 23.36 13.51
N ARG A 10 -5.05 23.85 14.46
CA ARG A 10 -3.71 23.32 14.71
C ARG A 10 -3.83 21.80 14.90
N PRO A 11 -2.96 20.97 14.28
CA PRO A 11 -2.99 19.54 14.49
C PRO A 11 -2.98 19.24 15.99
N LYS A 12 -3.82 18.28 16.41
CA LYS A 12 -3.91 17.87 17.81
C LYS A 12 -2.50 17.52 18.28
N GLN A 13 -2.10 18.09 19.42
CA GLN A 13 -0.81 17.84 20.03
C GLN A 13 -0.69 16.33 20.29
N GLU A 14 0.34 15.68 19.76
CA GLU A 14 0.58 14.27 20.02
C GLU A 14 0.83 14.07 21.52
N ILE A 15 0.21 13.05 22.11
CA ILE A 15 0.42 12.71 23.51
C ILE A 15 1.82 12.12 23.62
N HIS A 16 2.74 12.86 24.23
CA HIS A 16 4.10 12.40 24.45
C HIS A 16 4.14 11.33 25.54
N LYS A 17 4.94 10.27 25.32
CA LYS A 17 5.23 9.25 26.33
C LYS A 17 6.10 9.87 27.43
N SER A 18 5.58 10.00 28.64
CA SER A 18 6.23 10.71 29.76
C SER A 18 6.84 9.80 30.83
N HIS A 19 6.57 8.49 30.79
CA HIS A 19 7.00 7.53 31.81
C HIS A 19 7.92 6.47 31.21
N ARG A 20 9.00 6.14 31.92
CA ARG A 20 9.96 5.10 31.54
C ARG A 20 9.71 3.84 32.37
N ILE A 21 9.60 2.69 31.70
CA ILE A 21 9.53 1.37 32.33
C ILE A 21 10.79 0.61 31.93
N GLN A 22 11.44 -0.04 32.90
CA GLN A 22 12.66 -0.84 32.71
C GLN A 22 12.49 -2.20 33.40
N PHE A 23 12.96 -3.27 32.76
CA PHE A 23 12.97 -4.62 33.31
C PHE A 23 14.30 -5.30 32.93
N LEU A 24 14.74 -6.22 33.77
CA LEU A 24 15.93 -7.03 33.51
C LEU A 24 15.54 -8.29 32.74
N VAL A 25 16.36 -8.65 31.76
CA VAL A 25 16.24 -9.88 30.98
C VAL A 25 17.57 -10.61 31.02
N ASN A 26 17.53 -11.93 30.85
CA ASN A 26 18.73 -12.72 30.60
C ASN A 26 19.10 -12.70 29.10
N ASP A 27 20.27 -13.25 28.76
CA ASP A 27 20.77 -13.22 27.39
C ASP A 27 19.87 -13.97 26.39
N ASP A 28 19.30 -15.10 26.79
CA ASP A 28 18.37 -15.87 25.94
C ASP A 28 17.11 -15.07 25.62
N GLN A 29 16.51 -14.43 26.64
CA GLN A 29 15.37 -13.54 26.49
C GLN A 29 15.70 -12.34 25.61
N LYS A 30 16.87 -11.73 25.81
CA LYS A 30 17.33 -10.62 24.96
C LYS A 30 17.46 -11.05 23.50
N ASN A 31 18.08 -12.18 23.22
CA ASN A 31 18.24 -12.69 21.86
C ASN A 31 16.90 -12.97 21.17
N LYS A 32 15.93 -13.52 21.92
CA LYS A 32 14.56 -13.70 21.43
C LYS A 32 13.90 -12.37 21.11
N LEU A 33 14.00 -11.38 21.99
CA LEU A 33 13.43 -10.04 21.74
C LEU A 33 14.08 -9.33 20.55
N ASP A 34 15.38 -9.49 20.37
CA ASP A 34 16.11 -8.93 19.23
C ASP A 34 15.65 -9.60 17.92
N ALA A 35 15.52 -10.92 17.88
CA ALA A 35 14.99 -11.64 16.71
C ALA A 35 13.55 -11.25 16.38
N LEU A 36 12.68 -11.11 17.39
CA LEU A 36 11.30 -10.66 17.21
C LEU A 36 11.22 -9.23 16.65
N PHE A 37 12.17 -8.37 17.01
CA PHE A 37 12.26 -7.01 16.49
C PHE A 37 12.72 -6.99 15.03
N GLU A 38 13.76 -7.76 14.69
CA GLU A 38 14.27 -7.86 13.31
C GLU A 38 13.21 -8.38 12.32
N GLN A 39 12.32 -9.24 12.78
CA GLN A 39 11.23 -9.80 11.97
C GLN A 39 9.97 -8.91 11.93
N SER A 40 9.95 -7.80 12.68
CA SER A 40 8.80 -6.92 12.81
C SER A 40 8.92 -5.65 11.95
N ASN A 41 7.82 -4.93 11.75
CA ASN A 41 7.79 -3.64 11.05
C ASN A 41 7.82 -2.44 12.02
N TYR A 42 8.26 -2.66 13.26
CA TYR A 42 8.36 -1.58 14.22
C TYR A 42 9.61 -0.74 13.95
N LYS A 43 9.45 0.57 13.83
CA LYS A 43 10.57 1.52 13.69
C LYS A 43 11.44 1.61 14.94
N ASN A 44 10.89 1.25 16.10
CA ASN A 44 11.61 1.23 17.36
C ASN A 44 11.07 0.13 18.28
N ARG A 45 11.93 -0.38 19.15
CA ARG A 45 11.60 -1.46 20.09
C ARG A 45 10.52 -1.05 21.11
N THR A 46 10.40 0.23 21.42
CA THR A 46 9.42 0.71 22.42
C THR A 46 7.99 0.50 21.91
N ASP A 47 7.72 0.83 20.66
CA ASP A 47 6.42 0.60 20.03
C ASP A 47 6.11 -0.90 19.96
N MET A 48 7.08 -1.72 19.56
CA MET A 48 6.96 -3.18 19.57
C MET A 48 6.59 -3.70 20.96
N PHE A 49 7.32 -3.28 22.00
CA PHE A 49 7.07 -3.73 23.36
C PHE A 49 5.71 -3.26 23.87
N ILE A 50 5.30 -2.01 23.62
CA ILE A 50 3.98 -1.54 24.02
C ILE A 50 2.89 -2.38 23.36
N ASP A 51 3.03 -2.67 22.07
CA ASP A 51 2.02 -3.45 21.36
C ASP A 51 1.94 -4.91 21.84
N ILE A 52 3.09 -5.52 22.14
CA ILE A 52 3.17 -6.87 22.73
C ILE A 52 2.60 -6.89 24.16
N PHE A 53 3.07 -6.02 25.04
CA PHE A 53 2.77 -6.06 26.48
C PHE A 53 1.42 -5.44 26.86
N ILE A 54 1.02 -4.35 26.19
CA ILE A 54 -0.19 -3.59 26.55
C ILE A 54 -1.34 -3.96 25.63
N ASN A 55 -1.09 -3.96 24.32
CA ASN A 55 -2.17 -4.11 23.34
C ASN A 55 -2.46 -5.57 22.99
N ASN A 56 -1.63 -6.52 23.45
CA ASN A 56 -1.68 -7.94 23.11
C ASN A 56 -1.75 -8.18 21.59
N LYS A 57 -1.17 -7.26 20.82
CA LYS A 57 -1.19 -7.20 19.35
C LYS A 57 0.25 -7.39 18.89
N TYR A 58 0.72 -8.62 18.88
CA TYR A 58 1.99 -8.91 18.24
C TYR A 58 1.75 -9.15 16.74
N GLN A 59 2.06 -8.15 15.91
CA GLN A 59 2.04 -8.30 14.46
C GLN A 59 3.34 -8.94 13.98
N VAL A 60 3.35 -10.26 13.85
CA VAL A 60 4.41 -10.97 13.12
C VAL A 60 4.06 -10.90 11.63
N TYR A 61 5.00 -10.47 10.80
CA TYR A 61 4.90 -10.70 9.36
C TYR A 61 5.24 -12.17 9.08
N THR A 62 4.37 -13.08 9.48
CA THR A 62 4.39 -14.42 8.92
C THR A 62 3.77 -14.34 7.52
N LEU A 63 4.61 -14.51 6.49
CA LEU A 63 4.29 -14.84 5.10
C LEU A 63 3.76 -13.76 4.14
N ASP A 64 3.15 -12.66 4.58
CA ASP A 64 2.38 -11.79 3.65
C ASP A 64 3.07 -10.49 3.20
N HIS A 65 4.36 -10.24 3.52
CA HIS A 65 5.01 -8.97 3.12
C HIS A 65 5.29 -8.91 1.60
N SER A 66 5.82 -9.98 1.02
CA SER A 66 6.03 -10.08 -0.43
C SER A 66 4.72 -9.97 -1.19
N MET A 67 3.68 -10.66 -0.72
CA MET A 67 2.32 -10.60 -1.24
C MET A 67 1.69 -9.22 -1.06
N PHE A 68 1.89 -8.54 0.08
CA PHE A 68 1.45 -7.16 0.29
C PHE A 68 2.12 -6.19 -0.69
N LEU A 69 3.45 -6.30 -0.87
CA LEU A 69 4.19 -5.49 -1.83
C LEU A 69 3.73 -5.77 -3.26
N MET A 70 3.51 -7.04 -3.60
CA MET A 70 3.01 -7.45 -4.92
C MET A 70 1.60 -6.92 -5.18
N ARG A 71 0.67 -7.05 -4.23
CA ARG A 71 -0.69 -6.48 -4.31
C ARG A 71 -0.64 -4.96 -4.45
N SER A 72 0.21 -4.29 -3.67
CA SER A 72 0.39 -2.84 -3.75
C SER A 72 0.94 -2.40 -5.10
N HIS A 73 1.87 -3.17 -5.67
CA HIS A 73 2.42 -2.93 -7.00
C HIS A 73 1.35 -3.10 -8.09
N LEU A 74 0.60 -4.20 -8.08
CA LEU A 74 -0.49 -4.47 -9.04
C LEU A 74 -1.58 -3.40 -8.98
N LEU A 75 -1.94 -2.92 -7.78
CA LEU A 75 -2.88 -1.80 -7.61
C LEU A 75 -2.34 -0.50 -8.22
N GLY A 76 -1.04 -0.24 -8.06
CA GLY A 76 -0.37 0.90 -8.68
C GLY A 76 -0.38 0.84 -10.20
N GLU A 77 -0.03 -0.31 -10.79
CA GLU A 77 -0.07 -0.53 -12.23
C GLU A 77 -1.48 -0.38 -12.79
N SER A 78 -2.49 -1.00 -12.16
CA SER A 78 -3.89 -0.90 -12.53
C SER A 78 -4.39 0.55 -12.57
N LYS A 79 -4.06 1.33 -11.52
CA LYS A 79 -4.45 2.75 -11.44
C LYS A 79 -3.82 3.59 -12.53
N ARG A 80 -2.56 3.32 -12.88
CA ARG A 80 -1.85 4.02 -13.97
C ARG A 80 -2.52 3.72 -15.31
N ILE A 81 -2.78 2.45 -15.61
CA ILE A 81 -3.45 2.02 -16.85
C ILE A 81 -4.85 2.64 -16.96
N GLY A 82 -5.64 2.61 -15.88
CA GLY A 82 -6.96 3.24 -15.85
C GLY A 82 -6.91 4.74 -16.08
N THR A 83 -5.86 5.42 -15.60
CA THR A 83 -5.65 6.86 -15.85
C THR A 83 -5.37 7.12 -17.33
N ASN A 84 -4.49 6.32 -17.96
CA ASN A 84 -4.17 6.42 -19.37
C ASN A 84 -5.41 6.19 -20.24
N LEU A 85 -6.17 5.11 -19.96
CA LEU A 85 -7.40 4.81 -20.66
C LEU A 85 -8.43 5.94 -20.54
N ASN A 86 -8.60 6.51 -19.35
CA ASN A 86 -9.53 7.62 -19.13
C ASN A 86 -9.12 8.89 -19.90
N GLN A 87 -7.81 9.16 -20.04
CA GLN A 87 -7.33 10.25 -20.87
C GLN A 87 -7.64 10.02 -22.36
N LEU A 88 -7.43 8.80 -22.85
CA LEU A 88 -7.75 8.42 -24.23
C LEU A 88 -9.25 8.53 -24.52
N VAL A 89 -10.10 8.03 -23.63
CA VAL A 89 -11.57 8.14 -23.76
C VAL A 89 -12.02 9.60 -23.76
N LYS A 90 -11.44 10.45 -22.90
CA LYS A 90 -11.73 11.89 -22.91
C LYS A 90 -11.30 12.56 -24.21
N HIS A 91 -10.16 12.15 -24.77
CA HIS A 91 -9.69 12.65 -26.06
C HIS A 91 -10.65 12.26 -27.19
N LEU A 92 -11.03 10.98 -27.26
CA LEU A 92 -12.01 10.46 -28.23
C LEU A 92 -13.37 11.17 -28.12
N ASN A 93 -13.86 11.40 -26.91
CA ASN A 93 -15.13 12.09 -26.67
C ASN A 93 -15.08 13.58 -27.06
N ARG A 94 -13.92 14.24 -26.94
CA ARG A 94 -13.74 15.65 -27.34
C ARG A 94 -13.67 15.80 -28.86
N GLU A 95 -12.93 14.93 -29.53
CA GLU A 95 -12.72 14.91 -30.99
C GLU A 95 -13.96 14.40 -31.78
N LYS A 96 -15.05 14.02 -31.09
CA LYS A 96 -16.31 13.51 -31.68
C LYS A 96 -16.11 12.39 -32.71
N LEU A 97 -15.11 11.52 -32.53
CA LEU A 97 -14.80 10.38 -33.43
C LEU A 97 -14.57 10.75 -34.92
N GLN A 98 -14.56 12.03 -35.30
CA GLN A 98 -14.49 12.43 -36.71
C GLN A 98 -13.07 12.34 -37.28
N PHE A 99 -12.06 12.40 -36.41
CA PHE A 99 -10.65 12.21 -36.79
C PHE A 99 -9.93 11.39 -35.71
N ILE A 100 -9.98 10.06 -35.83
CA ILE A 100 -9.08 9.19 -35.08
C ILE A 100 -7.74 9.18 -35.81
N ASP A 101 -6.71 9.81 -35.24
CA ASP A 101 -5.38 9.78 -35.81
C ASP A 101 -4.65 8.45 -35.53
N LYS A 102 -3.62 8.15 -36.32
CA LYS A 102 -2.82 6.91 -36.19
C LYS A 102 -2.13 6.82 -34.82
N LYS A 103 -1.81 7.96 -34.22
CA LYS A 103 -1.14 8.04 -32.91
C LYS A 103 -2.07 7.58 -31.79
N LEU A 104 -3.32 8.02 -31.80
CA LEU A 104 -4.35 7.66 -30.85
C LEU A 104 -4.69 6.17 -30.94
N LEU A 105 -4.72 5.61 -32.16
CA LEU A 105 -4.87 4.16 -32.35
C LEU A 105 -3.69 3.37 -31.74
N LEU A 106 -2.46 3.84 -31.94
CA LEU A 106 -1.28 3.22 -31.33
C LEU A 106 -1.31 3.30 -29.80
N GLU A 107 -1.70 4.44 -29.24
CA GLU A 107 -1.82 4.62 -27.78
C GLU A 107 -2.94 3.74 -27.18
N LEU A 108 -4.07 3.62 -27.87
CA LEU A 108 -5.14 2.70 -27.49
C LEU A 108 -4.67 1.25 -27.54
N HIS A 109 -4.03 0.83 -28.63
CA HIS A 109 -3.50 -0.52 -28.77
C HIS A 109 -2.50 -0.85 -27.66
N LYS A 110 -1.58 0.07 -27.36
CA LYS A 110 -0.64 -0.08 -26.24
C LYS A 110 -1.35 -0.22 -24.90
N THR A 111 -2.35 0.62 -24.64
CA THR A 111 -3.12 0.56 -23.38
C THR A 111 -3.85 -0.78 -23.24
N LEU A 112 -4.37 -1.34 -24.34
CA LEU A 112 -5.00 -2.66 -24.35
C LEU A 112 -3.99 -3.79 -24.06
N GLN A 113 -2.79 -3.72 -24.64
CA GLN A 113 -1.71 -4.67 -24.33
C GLN A 113 -1.30 -4.60 -22.85
N GLU A 114 -1.17 -3.39 -22.27
CA GLU A 114 -0.87 -3.22 -20.85
C GLU A 114 -1.97 -3.84 -19.95
N ILE A 115 -3.24 -3.77 -20.35
CA ILE A 115 -4.36 -4.42 -19.65
C ILE A 115 -4.23 -5.95 -19.71
N GLU A 116 -3.94 -6.51 -20.89
CA GLU A 116 -3.77 -7.94 -21.09
C GLU A 116 -2.61 -8.50 -20.27
N GLU A 117 -1.46 -7.82 -20.27
CA GLU A 117 -0.30 -8.18 -19.45
C GLU A 117 -0.63 -8.15 -17.95
N LEU A 118 -1.34 -7.11 -17.49
CA LEU A 118 -1.75 -7.01 -16.09
C LEU A 118 -2.71 -8.15 -15.70
N TYR A 119 -3.64 -8.52 -16.59
CA TYR A 119 -4.54 -9.65 -16.38
C TYR A 119 -3.78 -10.98 -16.23
N ILE A 120 -2.78 -11.23 -17.08
CA ILE A 120 -1.92 -12.42 -16.97
C ILE A 120 -1.17 -12.43 -15.62
N LYS A 121 -0.59 -11.30 -15.20
CA LYS A 121 0.10 -11.20 -13.90
C LYS A 121 -0.85 -11.48 -12.72
N ILE A 122 -2.06 -10.95 -12.75
CA ILE A 122 -3.08 -11.18 -11.71
C ILE A 122 -3.45 -12.67 -11.66
N ASN A 123 -3.72 -13.29 -12.80
CA ASN A 123 -4.06 -14.72 -12.85
C ASN A 123 -2.92 -15.61 -12.36
N ALA A 124 -1.67 -15.32 -12.74
CA ALA A 124 -0.51 -16.03 -12.22
C ALA A 124 -0.40 -15.93 -10.69
N THR A 125 -0.77 -14.78 -10.11
CA THR A 125 -0.81 -14.57 -8.66
C THR A 125 -1.91 -15.38 -8.00
N LEU A 126 -3.10 -15.45 -8.60
CA LEU A 126 -4.24 -16.22 -8.07
C LEU A 126 -3.99 -17.74 -8.07
N VAL A 127 -3.28 -18.26 -9.08
CA VAL A 127 -2.94 -19.69 -9.16
C VAL A 127 -1.89 -20.09 -8.12
N HIS A 128 -1.01 -19.18 -7.70
CA HIS A 128 -0.03 -19.43 -6.64
C HIS A 128 -0.62 -19.37 -5.21
N ASP A 129 -1.80 -18.76 -5.04
CA ASP A 129 -2.54 -18.66 -3.76
C ASP A 129 -3.52 -19.85 -3.53
N SER A 130 -3.62 -20.80 -4.47
CA SER A 130 -4.49 -22.01 -4.41
C SER A 130 -3.70 -23.27 -4.07
#